data_AF-I5C5Q9-F1
#
_entry.id   AF-I5C5Q9-F1
#
_cell.length_a   1.000
_cell.length_b   1.000
_cell.length_c   1.000
_cell.angle_alpha   90.00
_cell.angle_beta   90.00
_cell.angle_gamma   90.00
#
_symmetry.space_group_name_H-M   'P 1'
#
loop_
_entity.id
_entity.type
_entity.pdbx_description
1 polymer ?
#
loop_
_entity_poly.entity_id
_entity_poly.type
_entity_poly.pdbx_seq_one_letter_code
_entity_poly.pdbx_strand_id
1 'polypeptide(L)'
;MKQYGLIGKTLSHSFSKRYFTEKFEREGLSAHAYALYELASIEEARSLLQQPLAGLNVTIPYKEAIIPYLDRLDPACASIGAVNCIAFEKGQMVGYNTDYLGFKQSLQQWLSEHPEPASTAPLQALVLGSGGAAKAVLKALEDLHIPALTVSRSASGPAQISYETLKQELQPLPDAHPAHPYYPPRHVSAYRNHAPYRPLLHQCTP
;
A
#
# COMPACT_ATOMS: atom_id res chain seq x y z
N MET A 1 -0.60 -13.18 -25.74
CA MET A 1 0.00 -12.11 -24.93
C MET A 1 -0.80 -12.02 -23.63
N LYS A 2 -0.17 -11.94 -22.45
CA LYS A 2 -0.86 -11.77 -21.18
C LYS A 2 -1.08 -10.28 -20.91
N GLN A 3 -2.33 -9.87 -20.79
CA GLN A 3 -2.72 -8.47 -20.63
C GLN A 3 -3.02 -8.15 -19.17
N TYR A 4 -2.34 -7.15 -18.62
CA TYR A 4 -2.58 -6.60 -17.28
C TYR A 4 -3.02 -5.15 -17.39
N GLY A 5 -3.48 -4.57 -16.28
CA GLY A 5 -3.65 -3.13 -16.23
C GLY A 5 -4.15 -2.56 -14.93
N LEU A 6 -4.44 -1.27 -14.95
CA LEU A 6 -4.93 -0.49 -13.82
C LEU A 6 -6.31 0.09 -14.13
N ILE A 7 -7.28 -0.17 -13.26
CA ILE A 7 -8.61 0.47 -13.27
C ILE A 7 -8.59 1.71 -12.35
N GLY A 8 -9.12 2.83 -12.83
CA GLY A 8 -9.32 4.06 -12.06
C GLY A 8 -10.11 5.10 -12.84
N LYS A 9 -10.47 6.23 -12.22
CA LYS A 9 -11.23 7.29 -12.91
C LYS A 9 -10.33 8.25 -13.69
N THR A 10 -9.15 8.54 -13.17
CA THR A 10 -8.14 9.40 -13.82
C THR A 10 -6.77 8.80 -13.55
N LEU A 11 -6.08 8.40 -14.62
CA LEU A 11 -4.87 7.57 -14.61
C LEU A 11 -3.74 8.19 -15.46
N SER A 12 -3.95 9.31 -16.15
CA SER A 12 -2.94 9.99 -16.99
C SER A 12 -1.57 10.18 -16.33
N HIS A 13 -1.53 10.36 -15.01
CA HIS A 13 -0.30 10.51 -14.21
C HIS A 13 0.13 9.24 -13.45
N SER A 14 -0.49 8.10 -13.73
CA SER A 14 -0.20 6.84 -13.03
C SER A 14 1.19 6.31 -13.36
N PHE A 15 1.99 6.09 -12.31
CA PHE A 15 3.30 5.46 -12.42
C PHE A 15 3.24 3.97 -12.76
N SER A 16 2.10 3.30 -12.49
CA SER A 16 1.98 1.83 -12.58
C SER A 16 2.29 1.30 -13.97
N LYS A 17 1.83 1.94 -15.04
CA LYS A 17 2.07 1.46 -16.41
C LYS A 17 3.56 1.41 -16.72
N ARG A 18 4.29 2.50 -16.47
CA ARG A 18 5.73 2.55 -16.69
C ARG A 18 6.45 1.50 -15.83
N TYR A 19 6.13 1.44 -14.54
CA TYR A 19 6.73 0.50 -13.61
C TYR A 19 6.60 -0.97 -14.08
N PHE A 20 5.39 -1.39 -14.45
CA PHE A 20 5.15 -2.76 -14.89
C PHE A 20 5.74 -3.07 -16.26
N THR A 21 5.70 -2.13 -17.21
CA THR A 21 6.39 -2.29 -18.50
C THR A 21 7.89 -2.52 -18.29
N GLU A 22 8.55 -1.65 -17.53
CA GLU A 22 9.99 -1.78 -17.22
C GLU A 22 10.30 -3.06 -16.44
N LYS A 23 9.39 -3.49 -15.55
CA LYS A 23 9.52 -4.76 -14.84
C LYS A 23 9.42 -5.93 -15.81
N PHE A 24 8.43 -5.97 -16.70
CA PHE A 24 8.31 -7.08 -17.65
C PHE A 24 9.53 -7.19 -18.57
N GLU A 25 10.06 -6.07 -19.04
CA GLU A 25 11.28 -6.03 -19.84
C GLU A 25 12.49 -6.60 -19.07
N ARG A 26 12.70 -6.13 -17.83
CA ARG A 26 13.82 -6.58 -16.99
C ARG A 26 13.76 -8.07 -16.66
N GLU A 27 12.56 -8.63 -16.52
CA GLU A 27 12.34 -10.04 -16.19
C GLU A 27 12.27 -10.94 -17.46
N GLY A 28 12.48 -10.38 -18.66
CA GLY A 28 12.41 -11.14 -19.92
C GLY A 28 10.99 -11.57 -20.32
N LEU A 29 9.96 -10.91 -19.78
CA LEU A 29 8.55 -11.25 -19.97
C LEU A 29 7.94 -10.52 -21.18
N SER A 30 8.56 -10.65 -22.36
CA SER A 30 8.16 -9.94 -23.60
C SER A 30 6.72 -10.22 -24.07
N ALA A 31 6.12 -11.33 -23.63
CA ALA A 31 4.73 -11.68 -23.92
C ALA A 31 3.70 -11.06 -22.95
N HIS A 32 4.09 -10.06 -22.15
CA HIS A 32 3.24 -9.40 -21.14
C HIS A 32 3.10 -7.90 -21.44
N ALA A 33 1.91 -7.36 -21.25
CA ALA A 33 1.63 -5.93 -21.41
C ALA A 33 0.83 -5.37 -20.25
N TYR A 34 0.99 -4.07 -20.00
CA TYR A 34 0.24 -3.34 -18.97
C TYR A 34 -0.45 -2.11 -19.57
N ALA A 35 -1.75 -1.98 -19.35
CA ALA A 35 -2.55 -0.85 -19.82
C ALA A 35 -3.19 -0.06 -18.68
N LEU A 36 -3.65 1.15 -19.02
CA LEU A 36 -4.47 1.97 -18.13
C LEU A 36 -5.90 1.92 -18.66
N TYR A 37 -6.84 1.59 -17.77
CA TYR A 37 -8.26 1.51 -18.06
C TYR A 37 -8.96 2.60 -17.24
N GLU A 38 -9.08 3.78 -17.83
CA GLU A 38 -9.86 4.88 -17.25
C GLU A 38 -11.34 4.59 -17.44
N LEU A 39 -12.07 4.45 -16.34
CA LEU A 39 -13.51 4.20 -16.33
C LEU A 39 -14.25 5.44 -15.83
N ALA A 40 -15.26 5.91 -16.55
CA ALA A 40 -16.07 7.04 -16.13
C ALA A 40 -16.97 6.68 -14.93
N SER A 41 -17.45 5.44 -14.90
CA SER A 41 -18.19 4.83 -13.81
C SER A 41 -17.76 3.37 -13.59
N ILE A 42 -18.11 2.78 -12.44
CA ILE A 42 -17.68 1.41 -12.12
C ILE A 42 -18.39 0.36 -12.99
N GLU A 43 -19.57 0.67 -13.51
CA GLU A 43 -20.37 -0.22 -14.35
C GLU A 43 -19.64 -0.62 -15.64
N GLU A 44 -18.76 0.25 -16.15
CA GLU A 44 -17.90 -0.02 -17.30
C GLU A 44 -16.91 -1.17 -17.04
N ALA A 45 -16.62 -1.49 -15.77
CA ALA A 45 -15.78 -2.63 -15.43
C ALA A 45 -16.37 -3.96 -15.95
N ARG A 46 -17.70 -4.05 -16.11
CA ARG A 46 -18.36 -5.27 -16.59
C ARG A 46 -17.87 -5.69 -17.98
N SER A 47 -17.72 -4.75 -18.91
CA SER A 47 -17.24 -5.05 -20.27
C SER A 47 -15.73 -5.29 -20.28
N LEU A 48 -14.97 -4.58 -19.44
CA LEU A 48 -13.54 -4.79 -19.28
C LEU A 48 -13.22 -6.20 -18.75
N LEU A 49 -13.93 -6.64 -17.71
CA LEU A 49 -13.70 -7.93 -17.05
C LEU A 49 -14.06 -9.14 -17.94
N GLN A 50 -14.74 -8.94 -19.07
CA GLN A 50 -14.99 -9.98 -20.08
C GLN A 50 -13.81 -10.19 -21.05
N GLN A 51 -12.82 -9.29 -21.05
CA GLN A 51 -11.64 -9.41 -21.90
C GLN A 51 -10.67 -10.47 -21.34
N PRO A 52 -9.79 -11.05 -22.18
CA PRO A 52 -8.80 -12.04 -21.75
C PRO A 52 -7.65 -11.38 -20.97
N LEU A 53 -7.95 -10.95 -19.74
CA LEU A 53 -7.03 -10.29 -18.82
C LEU A 53 -6.34 -11.32 -17.92
N ALA A 54 -5.07 -11.05 -17.59
CA ALA A 54 -4.25 -11.88 -16.72
C ALA A 54 -4.17 -11.33 -15.28
N GLY A 55 -4.56 -10.08 -15.06
CA GLY A 55 -4.64 -9.47 -13.72
C GLY A 55 -4.87 -7.96 -13.81
N LEU A 56 -5.47 -7.40 -12.77
CA LEU A 56 -5.78 -5.97 -12.72
C LEU A 56 -5.39 -5.37 -11.38
N ASN A 57 -4.85 -4.17 -11.39
CA ASN A 57 -4.84 -3.32 -10.22
C ASN A 57 -6.07 -2.41 -10.24
N VAL A 58 -6.49 -1.98 -9.05
CA VAL A 58 -7.62 -1.08 -8.87
C VAL A 58 -7.19 0.09 -7.99
N THR A 59 -7.46 1.30 -8.45
CA THR A 59 -7.19 2.52 -7.69
C THR A 59 -8.45 3.37 -7.52
N ILE A 60 -8.29 4.55 -6.95
CA ILE A 60 -9.35 5.49 -6.64
C ILE A 60 -10.19 5.81 -7.89
N PRO A 61 -11.52 5.89 -7.76
CA PRO A 61 -12.33 5.70 -6.55
C PRO A 61 -12.86 4.27 -6.39
N TYR A 62 -12.38 3.31 -7.17
CA TYR A 62 -13.07 2.04 -7.42
C TYR A 62 -12.67 0.87 -6.50
N LYS A 63 -11.75 1.08 -5.56
CA LYS A 63 -11.27 0.00 -4.67
C LYS A 63 -12.39 -0.71 -3.90
N GLU A 64 -13.45 0.00 -3.51
CA GLU A 64 -14.61 -0.58 -2.83
C GLU A 64 -15.69 -1.02 -3.84
N ALA A 65 -15.94 -0.16 -4.84
CA ALA A 65 -17.01 -0.37 -5.82
C ALA A 65 -16.79 -1.56 -6.76
N ILE A 66 -15.55 -2.05 -6.90
CA ILE A 66 -15.23 -3.22 -7.73
C ILE A 66 -15.62 -4.55 -7.07
N ILE A 67 -15.78 -4.58 -5.74
CA ILE A 67 -16.02 -5.81 -4.97
C ILE A 67 -17.22 -6.63 -5.50
N PRO A 68 -18.39 -6.02 -5.82
CA PRO A 68 -19.55 -6.76 -6.32
C PRO A 68 -19.34 -7.47 -7.66
N TYR A 69 -18.24 -7.20 -8.37
CA TYR A 69 -17.89 -7.82 -9.65
C TYR A 69 -16.96 -9.03 -9.50
N LEU A 70 -16.52 -9.34 -8.28
CA LEU A 70 -15.54 -10.41 -8.02
C LEU A 70 -16.24 -11.65 -7.47
N ASP A 71 -15.69 -12.83 -7.80
CA ASP A 71 -16.24 -14.11 -7.36
C ASP A 71 -15.86 -14.42 -5.91
N ARG A 72 -14.66 -13.98 -5.49
CA ARG A 72 -14.10 -14.24 -4.16
C ARG A 72 -13.23 -13.09 -3.70
N LEU A 73 -13.14 -12.92 -2.39
CA LEU A 73 -12.15 -12.05 -1.75
C LEU A 73 -11.20 -12.90 -0.88
N ASP A 74 -9.96 -12.47 -0.78
CA ASP A 74 -9.08 -12.88 0.31
C ASP A 74 -9.70 -12.48 1.68
N PRO A 75 -9.57 -13.28 2.75
CA PRO A 75 -10.18 -12.98 4.05
C PRO A 75 -9.82 -11.60 4.62
N ALA A 76 -8.56 -11.17 4.49
CA ALA A 76 -8.14 -9.86 4.96
C ALA A 76 -8.76 -8.75 4.08
N CYS A 77 -8.84 -8.98 2.77
CA CYS A 77 -9.48 -8.06 1.84
C CYS A 77 -10.99 -7.89 2.14
N ALA A 78 -11.69 -8.98 2.48
CA ALA A 78 -13.08 -8.95 2.90
C ALA A 78 -13.29 -8.11 4.18
N SER A 79 -12.39 -8.23 5.15
CA SER A 79 -12.42 -7.41 6.37
C SER A 79 -12.13 -5.94 6.12
N ILE A 80 -11.21 -5.62 5.20
CA ILE A 80 -10.84 -4.23 4.85
C ILE A 80 -11.97 -3.54 4.07
N GLY A 81 -12.71 -4.30 3.26
CA GLY A 81 -13.74 -3.77 2.37
C GLY A 81 -13.17 -2.99 1.18
N ALA A 82 -11.93 -3.28 0.76
CA ALA A 82 -11.31 -2.64 -0.39
C ALA A 82 -10.34 -3.59 -1.12
N VAL A 83 -10.40 -3.59 -2.45
CA VAL A 83 -9.58 -4.38 -3.38
C VAL A 83 -8.67 -3.42 -4.16
N ASN A 84 -7.37 -3.72 -4.23
CA ASN A 84 -6.41 -3.01 -5.10
C ASN A 84 -5.78 -3.92 -6.16
N CYS A 85 -6.05 -5.23 -6.10
CA CYS A 85 -5.48 -6.24 -6.99
C CYS A 85 -6.51 -7.34 -7.24
N ILE A 86 -6.68 -7.72 -8.50
CA ILE A 86 -7.56 -8.80 -8.96
C ILE A 86 -6.69 -9.81 -9.69
N ALA A 87 -6.75 -11.06 -9.23
CA ALA A 87 -6.14 -12.19 -9.90
C ALA A 87 -7.21 -13.07 -10.57
N PHE A 88 -6.88 -13.64 -11.72
CA PHE A 88 -7.71 -14.62 -12.41
C PHE A 88 -7.20 -16.02 -12.10
N GLU A 89 -7.84 -16.72 -11.17
CA GLU A 89 -7.41 -18.00 -10.63
C GLU A 89 -8.44 -19.08 -10.97
N LYS A 90 -8.05 -20.10 -11.75
CA LYS A 90 -8.93 -21.23 -12.10
C LYS A 90 -10.31 -20.79 -12.65
N GLY A 91 -10.33 -19.69 -13.41
CA GLY A 91 -11.56 -19.13 -13.97
C GLY A 91 -12.36 -18.22 -13.04
N GLN A 92 -11.86 -17.92 -11.83
CA GLN A 92 -12.48 -17.01 -10.88
C GLN A 92 -11.69 -15.71 -10.74
N MET A 93 -12.40 -14.60 -10.56
CA MET A 93 -11.86 -13.30 -10.20
C MET A 93 -11.74 -13.19 -8.68
N VAL A 94 -10.51 -13.16 -8.19
CA VAL A 94 -10.21 -13.08 -6.76
C VAL A 94 -9.65 -11.71 -6.42
N GLY A 95 -10.29 -11.04 -5.46
CA GLY A 95 -9.87 -9.75 -4.93
C GLY A 95 -8.87 -9.87 -3.80
N TYR A 96 -7.80 -9.08 -3.90
CA TYR A 96 -6.74 -8.94 -2.91
C TYR A 96 -6.52 -7.48 -2.54
N ASN A 97 -5.94 -7.28 -1.35
CA ASN A 97 -5.43 -5.99 -0.92
C ASN A 97 -3.92 -6.10 -0.63
N THR A 98 -3.10 -5.81 -1.64
CA THR A 98 -1.64 -5.89 -1.52
C THR A 98 -1.04 -4.74 -0.70
N ASP A 99 -1.78 -3.65 -0.47
CA ASP A 99 -1.35 -2.58 0.44
C ASP A 99 -1.28 -3.13 1.88
N TYR A 100 -2.28 -3.93 2.29
CA TYR A 100 -2.30 -4.63 3.58
C TYR A 100 -1.17 -5.66 3.68
N LEU A 101 -1.03 -6.53 2.66
CA LEU A 101 -0.01 -7.58 2.67
C LEU A 101 1.40 -6.99 2.75
N GLY A 102 1.69 -5.99 1.90
CA GLY A 102 2.98 -5.33 1.84
C GLY A 102 3.33 -4.60 3.12
N PHE A 103 2.38 -3.86 3.71
CA PHE A 103 2.60 -3.18 4.98
C PHE A 103 2.83 -4.17 6.13
N LYS A 104 1.96 -5.18 6.27
CA LYS A 104 2.06 -6.18 7.34
C LYS A 104 3.40 -6.91 7.30
N GLN A 105 3.81 -7.39 6.12
CA GLN A 105 5.08 -8.10 5.95
C GLN A 105 6.28 -7.19 6.25
N SER A 106 6.27 -5.96 5.73
CA SER A 106 7.36 -4.99 5.96
C SER A 106 7.49 -4.64 7.44
N LEU A 107 6.37 -4.44 8.14
CA LEU A 107 6.37 -4.14 9.57
C LEU A 107 6.82 -5.35 10.40
N GLN A 108 6.37 -6.56 10.08
CA GLN A 108 6.82 -7.78 10.75
C GLN A 108 8.33 -7.99 10.62
N GLN A 109 8.86 -7.79 9.41
CA GLN A 109 10.30 -7.87 9.19
C GLN A 109 11.02 -6.82 10.03
N TRP A 110 10.58 -5.56 9.99
CA TRP A 110 11.19 -4.48 10.77
C TRP A 110 11.17 -4.77 12.28
N LEU A 111 10.06 -5.28 12.82
CA LEU A 111 9.95 -5.67 14.24
C LEU A 111 10.88 -6.83 14.60
N SER A 112 11.10 -7.78 13.68
CA SER A 112 12.05 -8.88 13.92
C SER A 112 13.50 -8.41 13.96
N GLU A 113 13.83 -7.37 13.18
CA GLU A 113 15.15 -6.75 13.14
C GLU A 113 15.37 -5.76 14.31
N HIS A 114 14.28 -5.29 14.93
CA HIS A 114 14.29 -4.32 16.04
C HIS A 114 13.46 -4.84 17.21
N PRO A 115 13.89 -5.91 17.89
CA PRO A 115 13.14 -6.47 19.01
C PRO A 115 13.04 -5.46 20.15
N GLU A 116 11.81 -5.24 20.63
CA GLU A 116 11.54 -4.38 21.77
C GLU A 116 12.26 -4.90 23.03
N PRO A 117 13.00 -4.04 23.77
CA PRO A 117 13.54 -4.41 25.07
C PRO A 117 12.41 -4.79 26.04
N ALA A 118 12.65 -5.77 26.92
CA ALA A 118 11.64 -6.27 27.87
C ALA A 118 11.07 -5.20 28.84
N SER A 119 11.64 -4.00 28.87
CA SER A 119 11.26 -2.89 29.76
C SER A 119 10.52 -1.74 29.05
N THR A 120 10.19 -1.86 27.75
CA THR A 120 9.48 -0.81 27.02
C THR A 120 7.96 -0.95 27.13
N ALA A 121 7.27 0.19 27.07
CA ALA A 121 5.83 0.20 26.87
C ALA A 121 5.48 -0.53 25.56
N PRO A 122 4.29 -1.16 25.46
CA PRO A 122 3.89 -1.82 24.23
C PRO A 122 3.90 -0.84 23.06
N LEU A 123 4.31 -1.32 21.89
CA LEU A 123 4.34 -0.53 20.67
C LEU A 123 2.92 -0.02 20.34
N GLN A 124 2.82 1.26 20.01
CA GLN A 124 1.59 1.91 19.58
C GLN A 124 1.81 2.65 18.26
N ALA A 125 0.76 2.77 17.46
CA ALA A 125 0.80 3.39 16.15
C ALA A 125 -0.11 4.63 16.07
N LEU A 126 0.33 5.64 15.33
CA LEU A 126 -0.49 6.77 14.90
C LEU A 126 -0.65 6.73 13.38
N VAL A 127 -1.87 6.56 12.90
CA VAL A 127 -2.17 6.46 11.45
C VAL A 127 -2.74 7.79 10.97
N LEU A 128 -2.04 8.43 10.03
CA LEU A 128 -2.45 9.72 9.47
C LEU A 128 -3.29 9.52 8.20
N GLY A 129 -4.58 9.79 8.29
CA GLY A 129 -5.58 9.64 7.23
C GLY A 129 -6.58 8.53 7.50
N SER A 130 -7.69 8.54 6.73
CA SER A 130 -8.81 7.62 6.89
C SER A 130 -9.30 7.03 5.55
N GLY A 131 -8.45 7.06 4.52
CA GLY A 131 -8.75 6.52 3.18
C GLY A 131 -8.49 5.00 3.06
N GLY A 132 -8.63 4.45 1.85
CA GLY A 132 -8.47 3.01 1.61
C GLY A 132 -7.10 2.43 2.01
N ALA A 133 -6.01 3.20 1.85
CA ALA A 133 -4.69 2.79 2.32
C ALA A 133 -4.62 2.76 3.87
N ALA A 134 -5.25 3.72 4.55
CA ALA A 134 -5.31 3.73 6.01
C ALA A 134 -6.11 2.53 6.54
N LYS A 135 -7.22 2.14 5.89
CA LYS A 135 -7.96 0.91 6.23
C LYS A 135 -7.07 -0.34 6.17
N ALA A 136 -6.24 -0.45 5.13
CA ALA A 136 -5.30 -1.56 4.97
C ALA A 136 -4.22 -1.58 6.06
N VAL A 137 -3.66 -0.41 6.40
CA VAL A 137 -2.68 -0.25 7.50
C VAL A 137 -3.30 -0.60 8.85
N LEU A 138 -4.50 -0.07 9.16
CA LEU A 138 -5.21 -0.35 10.40
C LEU A 138 -5.51 -1.84 10.56
N LYS A 139 -5.93 -2.51 9.48
CA LYS A 139 -6.13 -3.96 9.53
C LYS A 139 -4.85 -4.74 9.80
N ALA A 140 -3.73 -4.32 9.20
CA ALA A 140 -2.44 -4.94 9.46
C ALA A 140 -1.99 -4.76 10.92
N LEU A 141 -2.18 -3.56 11.49
CA LEU A 141 -1.88 -3.27 12.89
C LEU A 141 -2.76 -4.09 13.83
N GLU A 142 -4.06 -4.20 13.55
CA GLU A 142 -5.00 -5.03 14.30
C GLU A 142 -4.55 -6.50 14.34
N ASP A 143 -4.21 -7.08 13.18
CA ASP A 143 -3.76 -8.48 13.10
C ASP A 143 -2.40 -8.73 13.77
N LEU A 144 -1.61 -7.67 13.97
CA LEU A 144 -0.35 -7.70 14.71
C LEU A 144 -0.52 -7.33 16.18
N HIS A 145 -1.77 -7.08 16.63
CA HIS A 145 -2.11 -6.67 17.99
C HIS A 145 -1.41 -5.37 18.42
N ILE A 146 -1.19 -4.44 17.49
CA ILE A 146 -0.61 -3.13 17.74
C ILE A 146 -1.74 -2.11 17.85
N PRO A 147 -1.97 -1.50 19.04
CA PRO A 147 -2.97 -0.45 19.20
C PRO A 147 -2.68 0.74 18.28
N ALA A 148 -3.71 1.23 17.60
CA ALA A 148 -3.58 2.32 16.64
C ALA A 148 -4.57 3.44 16.94
N LEU A 149 -4.09 4.68 16.89
CA LEU A 149 -4.92 5.89 16.89
C LEU A 149 -4.96 6.47 15.48
N THR A 150 -6.14 6.76 14.95
CA THR A 150 -6.30 7.34 13.62
C THR A 150 -6.43 8.86 13.70
N VAL A 151 -5.83 9.58 12.75
CA VAL A 151 -5.92 11.03 12.62
C VAL A 151 -6.57 11.39 11.29
N SER A 152 -7.59 12.22 11.30
CA SER A 152 -8.33 12.61 10.10
C SER A 152 -8.71 14.10 10.13
N ARG A 153 -9.35 14.56 9.05
CA ARG A 153 -9.86 15.95 8.99
C ARG A 153 -10.98 16.18 10.00
N SER A 154 -11.87 15.20 10.19
CA SER A 154 -12.95 15.21 11.17
C SER A 154 -12.82 13.99 12.07
N ALA A 155 -12.91 14.15 13.39
CA ALA A 155 -12.93 13.03 14.32
C ALA A 155 -14.24 12.24 14.14
N SER A 156 -14.15 10.91 14.10
CA SER A 156 -15.32 10.04 13.99
C SER A 156 -15.08 8.75 14.77
N GLY A 157 -15.59 8.69 16.00
CA GLY A 157 -15.49 7.51 16.86
C GLY A 157 -14.34 7.58 17.89
N PRO A 158 -14.24 6.57 18.77
CA PRO A 158 -13.38 6.62 19.95
C PRO A 158 -11.88 6.48 19.65
N ALA A 159 -11.50 5.88 18.52
CA ALA A 159 -10.10 5.66 18.12
C ALA A 159 -9.65 6.59 16.98
N GLN A 160 -10.31 7.75 16.83
CA GLN A 160 -10.05 8.69 15.74
C GLN A 160 -10.12 10.14 16.22
N ILE A 161 -9.01 10.86 16.11
CA ILE A 161 -8.89 12.28 16.46
C ILE A 161 -8.75 13.15 15.22
N SER A 162 -9.00 14.45 15.37
CA SER A 162 -8.76 15.40 14.28
C SER A 162 -7.30 15.86 14.25
N TYR A 163 -6.84 16.39 13.12
CA TYR A 163 -5.55 17.08 13.05
C TYR A 163 -5.47 18.30 13.98
N GLU A 164 -6.59 18.91 14.35
CA GLU A 164 -6.62 20.04 15.29
C GLU A 164 -6.34 19.56 16.71
N THR A 165 -7.00 18.48 17.15
CA THR A 165 -6.73 17.83 18.44
C THR A 165 -5.27 17.39 18.53
N LEU A 166 -4.75 16.75 17.48
CA LEU A 166 -3.34 16.33 17.45
C LEU A 166 -2.38 17.51 17.65
N LYS A 167 -2.66 18.67 17.03
CA LYS A 167 -1.82 19.87 17.19
C LYS A 167 -1.85 20.45 18.60
N GLN A 168 -2.97 20.33 19.30
CA GLN A 168 -3.13 20.82 20.68
C GLN A 168 -2.39 19.90 21.67
N GLU A 169 -2.35 18.59 21.37
CA GLU A 169 -1.70 17.59 22.22
C GLU A 169 -0.21 17.40 21.92
N LEU A 170 0.24 17.69 20.70
CA LEU A 170 1.66 17.71 20.35
C LEU A 170 2.36 18.81 21.13
N GLN A 171 3.06 18.44 22.20
CA GLN A 171 4.11 19.29 22.72
C GLN A 171 5.16 19.47 21.60
N PRO A 172 5.63 20.70 21.32
CA PRO A 172 6.77 20.87 20.45
C PRO A 172 7.89 19.99 20.99
N LEU A 173 8.44 19.13 20.12
CA LEU A 173 9.62 18.33 20.47
C LEU A 173 10.63 19.30 21.09
N PRO A 174 11.12 19.05 22.32
CA PRO A 174 12.13 19.91 22.90
C PRO A 174 13.26 20.04 21.88
N ASP A 175 13.72 21.27 21.67
CA ASP A 175 14.82 21.57 20.74
C ASP A 175 15.90 20.50 20.93
N ALA A 176 16.23 19.83 19.83
CA ALA A 176 16.97 18.58 19.82
C ALA A 176 18.03 18.53 20.93
N HIS A 177 17.77 17.71 21.94
CA HIS A 177 18.78 17.39 22.94
C HIS A 177 20.01 16.86 22.20
N PRO A 178 21.22 17.39 22.43
CA PRO A 178 22.40 16.94 21.70
C PRO A 178 22.65 15.46 22.03
N ALA A 179 22.70 14.64 20.97
CA ALA A 179 23.12 13.24 20.97
C ALA A 179 22.29 12.26 21.82
N HIS A 180 21.06 11.95 21.37
CA HIS A 180 20.51 10.61 21.63
C HIS A 180 21.08 9.65 20.57
N PRO A 181 21.66 8.48 20.93
CA PRO A 181 22.36 7.60 19.99
C PRO A 181 21.48 6.98 18.90
N TYR A 182 20.16 7.18 18.97
CA TYR A 182 19.18 6.73 17.97
C TYR A 182 18.69 7.83 17.01
N TYR A 183 19.16 9.07 17.14
CA TYR A 183 18.87 10.13 16.17
C TYR A 183 20.07 10.34 15.26
N PRO A 184 20.10 9.79 14.03
CA PRO A 184 21.08 10.25 13.06
C PRO A 184 20.85 11.75 12.79
N PRO A 185 21.93 12.54 12.65
CA PRO A 185 21.81 13.98 12.43
C PRO A 185 20.93 14.27 11.21
N ARG A 186 20.06 15.28 11.37
CA ARG A 186 19.12 15.75 10.35
C ARG A 186 19.85 16.11 9.05
N HIS A 187 19.93 15.19 8.09
CA HIS A 187 20.17 15.53 6.70
C HIS A 187 18.83 15.73 5.99
N VAL A 188 18.24 16.91 6.17
CA VAL A 188 17.18 17.38 5.27
C VAL A 188 17.88 17.91 4.01
N SER A 189 18.00 17.00 3.04
CA SER A 189 18.04 17.18 1.58
C SER A 189 18.85 18.34 0.99
N ALA A 190 19.94 17.98 0.33
CA ALA A 190 20.14 18.39 -1.04
C ALA A 190 20.07 17.14 -1.94
N TYR A 191 18.89 16.55 -2.11
CA TYR A 191 18.61 15.69 -3.27
C TYR A 191 18.60 16.56 -4.53
N ARG A 192 19.81 16.95 -4.97
CA ARG A 192 20.07 17.32 -6.37
C ARG A 192 20.47 16.04 -7.08
N ASN A 193 19.65 15.68 -8.08
CA ASN A 193 19.95 14.86 -9.24
C ASN A 193 21.42 14.42 -9.36
N HIS A 194 21.70 13.13 -9.17
CA HIS A 194 22.36 12.27 -10.16
C HIS A 194 22.72 10.90 -9.56
N ALA A 195 22.66 9.90 -10.45
CA ALA A 195 23.39 8.63 -10.46
C ALA A 195 22.65 7.34 -10.03
N PRO A 196 22.99 6.21 -10.68
CA PRO A 196 22.05 5.15 -11.05
C PRO A 196 22.09 3.95 -10.11
N TYR A 197 21.00 3.19 -10.12
CA TYR A 197 20.91 1.85 -9.54
C TYR A 197 22.00 0.93 -10.10
N ARG A 198 22.82 0.37 -9.19
CA ARG A 198 23.74 -0.74 -9.48
C ARG A 198 23.18 -1.99 -8.77
N PRO A 199 22.82 -3.08 -9.46
CA PRO A 199 22.36 -4.28 -8.79
C PRO A 199 23.55 -5.10 -8.28
N LEU A 200 23.48 -5.49 -7.00
CA LEU A 200 24.32 -6.54 -6.41
C LEU A 200 23.85 -7.88 -6.98
N LEU A 201 24.54 -8.35 -8.01
CA LEU A 201 24.60 -9.75 -8.41
C LEU A 201 25.94 -10.31 -7.93
N HIS A 202 25.95 -11.60 -7.56
CA HIS A 202 27.02 -12.46 -7.02
C HIS A 202 26.69 -12.89 -5.58
N GLN A 203 26.48 -14.16 -5.23
CA GLN A 203 26.71 -15.45 -5.86
C GLN A 203 25.71 -16.44 -5.21
N CYS A 204 25.07 -17.30 -6.00
CA CYS A 204 24.54 -18.59 -5.55
C CYS A 204 24.14 -19.42 -6.77
N THR A 205 24.99 -20.37 -7.15
CA THR A 205 24.65 -21.63 -7.82
C THR A 205 25.94 -22.42 -8.07
N PRO A 206 25.82 -23.75 -8.12
CA PRO A 206 25.82 -24.68 -6.99
C PRO A 206 27.23 -24.94 -6.41
#